data_AF-A0A3N5N885-F1
#
_entry.id   AF-A0A3N5N885-F1
#
_cell.length_a   1.000
_cell.length_b   1.000
_cell.length_c   1.000
_cell.angle_alpha   90.00
_cell.angle_beta   90.00
_cell.angle_gamma   90.00
#
_symmetry.space_group_name_H-M   'P 1'
#
loop_
_entity.id
_entity.type
_entity.pdbx_description
1 polymer ?
#
loop_
_entity_poly.entity_id
_entity_poly.type
_entity_poly.pdbx_seq_one_letter_code
_entity_poly.pdbx_strand_id
1 'polypeptide(L)'
;MKDFLFNLNPASQALLATLFTWAMTALGAAMVFIGRDISKRMLDGMLGFAAGVMIAASYWSLLAPAIEMSEGKDIPSWFPPAVGFLSGGIFLWAIDKVLPHLHIGFQMKEKEGIKTSWHRTTLLVLAITLHNFPEGLAVGVAFGAVGAGLPSATLAGAIALAVGIGIQNFPEGTAVSVPLRREGLSRFKSFWLGQLSGVVEPVAGVLGAAAVIFAKPLLPYALSFAAGAMIFVVVEEVIPESQRSHNTDLATMGSMIGFTVMMVLDVAFG
;
A
#
# COMPACT_ATOMS: atom_id res chain seq x y z
N MET A 1 -4.81 20.38 -16.95
CA MET A 1 -4.63 19.42 -15.84
C MET A 1 -3.16 19.06 -15.66
N LYS A 2 -2.43 18.65 -16.71
CA LYS A 2 -0.97 18.46 -16.65
C LYS A 2 -0.24 19.70 -16.14
N ASP A 3 -0.50 20.88 -16.72
CA ASP A 3 0.14 22.14 -16.34
C ASP A 3 -0.16 22.61 -14.89
N PHE A 4 -1.27 22.15 -14.30
CA PHE A 4 -1.60 22.46 -12.91
C PHE A 4 -0.74 21.64 -11.95
N LEU A 5 -0.61 20.33 -12.19
CA LEU A 5 0.24 19.45 -11.37
C LEU A 5 1.72 19.84 -11.48
N PHE A 6 2.20 20.20 -12.67
CA PHE A 6 3.59 20.62 -12.90
C PHE A 6 4.03 21.83 -12.07
N ASN A 7 3.11 22.73 -11.71
CA ASN A 7 3.42 23.96 -10.98
C ASN A 7 3.31 23.81 -9.46
N LEU A 8 2.88 22.65 -8.96
CA LEU A 8 2.78 22.40 -7.52
C LEU A 8 4.11 21.96 -6.93
N ASN A 9 4.35 22.34 -5.67
CA ASN A 9 5.46 21.77 -4.89
C ASN A 9 5.31 20.23 -4.81
N PRO A 10 6.40 19.45 -4.84
CA PRO A 10 6.38 17.99 -4.72
C PRO A 10 5.55 17.46 -3.54
N ALA A 11 5.56 18.14 -2.39
CA ALA A 11 4.73 17.78 -1.25
C ALA A 11 3.22 17.92 -1.54
N SER A 12 2.83 18.93 -2.31
CA SER A 12 1.43 19.13 -2.74
C SER A 12 1.02 18.11 -3.80
N GLN A 13 1.92 17.72 -4.71
CA GLN A 13 1.65 16.64 -5.66
C GLN A 13 1.45 15.31 -4.94
N ALA A 14 2.34 14.98 -4.00
CA ALA A 14 2.22 13.80 -3.15
C ALA A 14 0.93 13.80 -2.34
N LEU A 15 0.55 14.93 -1.75
CA LEU A 15 -0.71 15.09 -1.02
C LEU A 15 -1.92 14.83 -1.92
N LEU A 16 -1.97 15.41 -3.12
CA LEU A 16 -3.08 15.18 -4.04
C LEU A 16 -3.16 13.71 -4.51
N ALA A 17 -2.01 13.10 -4.79
CA ALA A 17 -1.93 11.70 -5.19
C ALA A 17 -2.40 10.77 -4.06
N THR A 18 -2.00 11.04 -2.83
CA THR A 18 -2.39 10.23 -1.67
C THR A 18 -3.81 10.53 -1.15
N LEU A 19 -4.34 11.73 -1.39
CA LEU A 19 -5.77 11.99 -1.23
C LEU A 19 -6.59 11.19 -2.25
N PHE A 20 -6.07 10.99 -3.46
CA PHE A 20 -6.70 10.11 -4.45
C PHE A 20 -6.68 8.65 -4.01
N THR A 21 -5.56 8.11 -3.54
CA THR A 21 -5.48 6.72 -3.07
C THR A 21 -6.38 6.49 -1.86
N TRP A 22 -6.38 7.41 -0.88
CA TRP A 22 -7.33 7.38 0.23
C TRP A 22 -8.79 7.47 -0.22
N ALA A 23 -9.09 8.31 -1.22
CA ALA A 23 -10.45 8.39 -1.77
C ALA A 23 -10.90 7.06 -2.41
N MET A 24 -9.97 6.30 -3.00
CA MET A 24 -10.26 4.95 -3.50
C MET A 24 -10.51 3.96 -2.37
N THR A 25 -9.77 4.03 -1.27
CA THR A 25 -10.05 3.28 -0.03
C THR A 25 -11.46 3.60 0.48
N ALA A 26 -11.81 4.89 0.53
CA ALA A 26 -13.14 5.34 0.93
C ALA A 26 -14.24 4.84 -0.03
N LEU A 27 -13.97 4.85 -1.33
CA LEU A 27 -14.90 4.37 -2.35
C LEU A 27 -15.15 2.85 -2.22
N GLY A 28 -14.10 2.07 -1.98
CA GLY A 28 -14.22 0.66 -1.65
C GLY A 28 -15.00 0.44 -0.35
N ALA A 29 -14.71 1.23 0.68
CA ALA A 29 -15.43 1.17 1.95
C ALA A 29 -16.93 1.49 1.81
N ALA A 30 -17.31 2.32 0.83
CA ALA A 30 -18.69 2.69 0.56
C ALA A 30 -19.54 1.54 -0.02
N MET A 31 -18.93 0.42 -0.43
CA MET A 31 -19.65 -0.76 -0.92
C MET A 31 -20.67 -1.30 0.09
N VAL A 32 -20.49 -1.05 1.40
CA VAL A 32 -21.47 -1.41 2.45
C VAL A 32 -22.84 -0.75 2.28
N PHE A 33 -22.95 0.32 1.49
CA PHE A 33 -24.21 1.03 1.21
C PHE A 33 -24.97 0.48 0.00
N ILE A 34 -24.32 -0.30 -0.89
CA ILE A 34 -24.92 -0.77 -2.15
C ILE A 34 -25.96 -1.88 -1.92
N GLY A 35 -26.14 -2.36 -0.68
CA GLY A 35 -27.23 -3.24 -0.29
C GLY A 35 -27.11 -4.68 -0.79
N ARG A 36 -26.07 -5.00 -1.57
CA ARG A 36 -25.70 -6.37 -1.95
C ARG A 36 -24.65 -6.93 -1.00
N ASP A 37 -24.89 -8.13 -0.48
CA ASP A 37 -23.86 -8.86 0.27
C ASP A 37 -22.72 -9.25 -0.68
N ILE A 38 -21.54 -8.69 -0.46
CA ILE A 38 -20.33 -9.02 -1.22
C ILE A 38 -19.84 -10.39 -0.79
N SER A 39 -19.98 -11.41 -1.64
CA SER A 39 -19.59 -12.79 -1.28
C SER A 39 -18.12 -12.90 -0.85
N LYS A 40 -17.80 -13.84 0.05
CA LYS A 40 -16.40 -14.10 0.45
C LYS A 40 -15.51 -14.42 -0.75
N ARG A 41 -16.03 -15.18 -1.72
CA ARG A 41 -15.36 -15.47 -2.99
C ARG A 41 -14.94 -14.20 -3.74
N MET A 42 -15.80 -13.18 -3.77
CA MET A 42 -15.45 -11.90 -4.40
C MET A 42 -14.37 -11.15 -3.61
N LEU A 43 -14.43 -11.16 -2.27
CA LEU A 43 -13.38 -10.56 -1.43
C LEU A 43 -12.03 -11.23 -1.63
N ASP A 44 -11.99 -12.56 -1.64
CA ASP A 44 -10.77 -13.35 -1.87
C ASP A 44 -10.12 -12.99 -3.22
N GLY A 45 -10.92 -12.86 -4.28
CA GLY A 45 -10.44 -12.41 -5.59
C GLY A 45 -9.96 -10.95 -5.61
N MET A 46 -10.65 -10.06 -4.90
CA MET A 46 -10.27 -8.65 -4.76
C MET A 46 -8.95 -8.49 -3.98
N LEU A 47 -8.78 -9.21 -2.88
CA LEU A 47 -7.54 -9.23 -2.09
C LEU A 47 -6.38 -9.87 -2.88
N GLY A 48 -6.66 -10.96 -3.62
CA GLY A 48 -5.69 -11.55 -4.54
C GLY A 48 -5.21 -10.52 -5.56
N PHE A 49 -6.14 -9.79 -6.19
CA PHE A 49 -5.82 -8.69 -7.10
C PHE A 49 -4.95 -7.62 -6.43
N ALA A 50 -5.29 -7.19 -5.22
CA ALA A 50 -4.51 -6.22 -4.46
C ALA A 50 -3.07 -6.67 -4.21
N ALA A 51 -2.88 -7.91 -3.73
CA ALA A 51 -1.55 -8.51 -3.57
C ALA A 51 -0.73 -8.47 -4.87
N GLY A 52 -1.37 -8.78 -6.01
CA GLY A 52 -0.73 -8.72 -7.32
C GLY A 52 -0.20 -7.33 -7.67
N VAL A 53 -1.04 -6.30 -7.49
CA VAL A 53 -0.65 -4.90 -7.72
C VAL A 53 0.52 -4.51 -6.82
N MET A 54 0.44 -4.80 -5.52
CA MET A 54 1.47 -4.43 -4.55
C MET A 54 2.83 -5.10 -4.85
N ILE A 55 2.84 -6.37 -5.26
CA ILE A 55 4.08 -7.07 -5.64
C ILE A 55 4.72 -6.41 -6.86
N ALA A 56 3.92 -6.15 -7.89
CA ALA A 56 4.42 -5.50 -9.10
C ALA A 56 4.92 -4.07 -8.83
N ALA A 57 4.16 -3.27 -8.08
CA ALA A 57 4.56 -1.92 -7.69
C ALA A 57 5.88 -1.92 -6.88
N SER A 58 6.04 -2.89 -5.98
CA SER A 58 7.26 -3.06 -5.18
C SER A 58 8.50 -3.28 -6.05
N TYR A 59 8.38 -4.02 -7.15
CA TYR A 59 9.50 -4.24 -8.05
C TYR A 59 9.69 -3.08 -9.02
N TRP A 60 8.71 -2.82 -9.89
CA TRP A 60 8.86 -1.90 -11.01
C TRP A 60 8.92 -0.44 -10.60
N SER A 61 8.07 -0.02 -9.66
CA SER A 61 7.98 1.40 -9.30
C SER A 61 8.89 1.79 -8.13
N LEU A 62 9.47 0.82 -7.42
CA LEU A 62 10.29 1.07 -6.23
C LEU A 62 11.70 0.45 -6.32
N LEU A 63 11.83 -0.87 -6.43
CA LEU A 63 13.14 -1.53 -6.45
C LEU A 63 13.95 -1.25 -7.72
N ALA A 64 13.34 -1.33 -8.90
CA ALA A 64 14.03 -1.08 -10.16
C ALA A 64 14.60 0.35 -10.23
N PRO A 65 13.83 1.42 -9.91
CA PRO A 65 14.36 2.77 -9.81
C PRO A 65 15.45 2.89 -8.74
N ALA A 66 15.31 2.22 -7.59
CA ALA A 66 16.34 2.24 -6.55
C ALA A 66 17.68 1.63 -7.02
N ILE A 67 17.62 0.55 -7.81
CA ILE A 67 18.80 -0.10 -8.42
C ILE A 67 19.45 0.84 -9.43
N GLU A 68 18.66 1.41 -10.35
CA GLU A 68 19.15 2.36 -11.37
C GLU A 68 19.81 3.58 -10.72
N MET A 69 19.19 4.15 -9.68
CA MET A 69 19.75 5.27 -8.91
C MET A 69 21.02 4.92 -8.15
N SER A 70 21.35 3.63 -8.01
CA SER A 70 22.55 3.16 -7.33
C SER A 70 23.69 2.82 -8.30
N GLU A 71 23.44 2.89 -9.62
CA GLU A 71 24.48 2.69 -10.64
C GLU A 71 25.48 3.85 -10.68
N GLY A 72 26.72 3.54 -11.08
CA GLY A 72 27.79 4.55 -11.25
C GLY A 72 28.31 5.17 -9.94
N LYS A 73 27.94 4.62 -8.77
CA LYS A 73 28.45 5.04 -7.45
C LYS A 73 29.64 4.19 -7.01
N ASP A 74 30.37 4.65 -5.98
CA ASP A 74 31.52 3.95 -5.39
C ASP A 74 31.16 2.62 -4.67
N ILE A 75 29.86 2.38 -4.46
CA ILE A 75 29.32 1.16 -3.85
C ILE A 75 28.57 0.33 -4.90
N PRO A 76 28.54 -1.01 -4.77
CA PRO A 76 27.78 -1.85 -5.69
C PRO A 76 26.30 -1.45 -5.78
N SER A 77 25.74 -1.40 -6.99
CA SER A 77 24.37 -0.92 -7.24
C SER A 77 23.29 -1.71 -6.51
N TRP A 78 23.54 -2.98 -6.19
CA TRP A 78 22.62 -3.82 -5.41
C TRP A 78 22.63 -3.51 -3.91
N PHE A 79 23.64 -2.82 -3.39
CA PHE A 79 23.81 -2.65 -1.95
C PHE A 79 22.75 -1.73 -1.32
N PRO A 80 22.52 -0.49 -1.79
CA PRO A 80 21.47 0.36 -1.23
C PRO A 80 20.06 -0.25 -1.30
N PRO A 81 19.63 -0.83 -2.44
CA PRO A 81 18.33 -1.49 -2.52
C PRO A 81 18.20 -2.69 -1.57
N ALA A 82 19.24 -3.51 -1.43
CA ALA A 82 19.21 -4.65 -0.52
C ALA A 82 19.08 -4.22 0.95
N VAL A 83 19.84 -3.20 1.37
CA VAL A 83 19.79 -2.67 2.74
C VAL A 83 18.43 -2.05 3.01
N GLY A 84 17.94 -1.19 2.11
CA GLY A 84 16.63 -0.56 2.29
C GLY A 84 15.52 -1.61 2.34
N PHE A 85 15.46 -2.54 1.38
CA PHE A 85 14.47 -3.63 1.34
C PHE A 85 14.43 -4.45 2.63
N LEU A 86 15.57 -4.95 3.09
CA LEU A 86 15.62 -5.72 4.33
C LEU A 86 15.26 -4.86 5.55
N SER A 87 15.73 -3.61 5.61
CA SER A 87 15.39 -2.73 6.73
C SER A 87 13.91 -2.37 6.79
N GLY A 88 13.24 -2.23 5.64
CA GLY A 88 11.79 -2.00 5.56
C GLY A 88 10.99 -3.21 6.04
N GLY A 89 11.35 -4.40 5.60
CA GLY A 89 10.74 -5.64 6.08
C GLY A 89 10.97 -5.88 7.57
N ILE A 90 12.20 -5.68 8.05
CA ILE A 90 12.53 -5.78 9.49
C ILE A 90 11.78 -4.73 10.31
N PHE A 91 11.65 -3.51 9.79
CA PHE A 91 10.91 -2.45 10.47
C PHE A 91 9.45 -2.83 10.66
N LEU A 92 8.77 -3.32 9.61
CA LEU A 92 7.38 -3.78 9.78
C LEU A 92 7.29 -5.02 10.64
N TRP A 93 8.20 -5.98 10.51
CA TRP A 93 8.26 -7.12 11.42
C TRP A 93 8.42 -6.70 12.90
N ALA A 94 9.23 -5.68 13.18
CA ALA A 94 9.38 -5.16 14.53
C ALA A 94 8.10 -4.47 15.01
N ILE A 95 7.44 -3.70 14.15
CA ILE A 95 6.14 -3.08 14.44
C ILE A 95 5.08 -4.16 14.72
N ASP A 96 5.02 -5.19 13.89
CA ASP A 96 4.12 -6.34 13.99
C ASP A 96 4.25 -7.05 15.37
N LYS A 97 5.49 -7.24 15.83
CA LYS A 97 5.76 -7.86 17.14
C LYS A 97 5.45 -6.96 18.34
N VAL A 98 5.41 -5.64 18.16
CA VAL A 98 5.15 -4.69 19.25
C VAL A 98 3.68 -4.30 19.31
N LEU A 99 3.08 -3.93 18.17
CA LEU A 99 1.73 -3.38 18.15
C LEU A 99 0.68 -4.48 18.26
N PRO A 100 -0.25 -4.39 19.23
CA PRO A 100 -1.35 -5.34 19.33
C PRO A 100 -2.24 -5.21 18.10
N HIS A 101 -2.32 -6.23 17.27
CA HIS A 101 -3.15 -6.17 16.07
C HIS A 101 -3.75 -7.54 15.74
N LEU A 102 -4.69 -7.52 14.80
CA LEU A 102 -5.35 -8.70 14.31
C LEU A 102 -5.52 -8.52 12.81
N HIS A 103 -5.06 -9.51 12.06
CA HIS A 103 -5.22 -9.56 10.62
C HIS A 103 -6.68 -9.80 10.24
N ILE A 104 -7.10 -9.26 9.10
CA ILE A 104 -8.46 -9.46 8.56
C ILE A 104 -8.73 -10.97 8.47
N GLY A 105 -9.92 -11.43 8.86
CA GLY A 105 -10.27 -12.85 8.83
C GLY A 105 -9.72 -13.73 9.97
N PHE A 106 -8.70 -13.29 10.72
CA PHE A 106 -8.07 -14.09 11.79
C PHE A 106 -8.92 -14.16 13.06
N GLN A 107 -8.91 -15.30 13.75
CA GLN A 107 -9.64 -15.46 15.02
C GLN A 107 -8.95 -14.69 16.16
N MET A 108 -9.69 -14.34 17.21
CA MET A 108 -9.16 -13.61 18.38
C MET A 108 -8.03 -14.32 19.12
N LYS A 109 -7.87 -15.63 18.93
CA LYS A 109 -6.76 -16.43 19.49
C LYS A 109 -5.46 -16.29 18.69
N GLU A 110 -5.56 -15.76 17.47
CA GLU A 110 -4.47 -15.56 16.50
C GLU A 110 -4.05 -14.08 16.45
N LYS A 111 -4.26 -13.33 17.55
CA LYS A 111 -3.76 -11.95 17.67
C LYS A 111 -2.24 -11.94 17.83
N GLU A 112 -1.60 -10.97 17.22
CA GLU A 112 -0.16 -10.73 17.32
C GLU A 112 0.14 -9.44 18.09
N GLY A 113 1.42 -9.24 18.41
CA GLY A 113 1.88 -8.15 19.27
C GLY A 113 1.65 -8.33 20.77
N ILE A 114 1.75 -7.22 21.52
CA ILE A 114 1.56 -7.23 22.98
C ILE A 114 0.11 -7.61 23.33
N LYS A 115 -0.09 -8.45 24.35
CA LYS A 115 -1.45 -8.82 24.78
C LYS A 115 -2.20 -7.62 25.34
N THR A 116 -3.34 -7.28 24.75
CA THR A 116 -4.24 -6.21 25.23
C THR A 116 -5.69 -6.69 25.31
N SER A 117 -6.50 -5.95 26.08
CA SER A 117 -7.95 -6.15 26.19
C SER A 117 -8.74 -5.48 25.06
N TRP A 118 -8.07 -5.00 24.01
CA TRP A 118 -8.69 -4.24 22.93
C TRP A 118 -9.69 -5.08 22.14
N HIS A 119 -10.77 -4.40 21.71
CA HIS A 119 -11.81 -4.99 20.87
C HIS A 119 -11.23 -5.38 19.50
N ARG A 120 -11.76 -6.48 18.93
CA ARG A 120 -11.37 -7.01 17.61
C ARG A 120 -11.32 -5.91 16.55
N THR A 121 -12.37 -5.10 16.48
CA THR A 121 -12.50 -4.00 15.53
C THR A 121 -11.35 -2.99 15.61
N THR A 122 -10.88 -2.67 16.82
CA THR A 122 -9.74 -1.77 17.02
C THR A 122 -8.45 -2.38 16.47
N LEU A 123 -8.26 -3.67 16.69
CA LEU A 123 -7.07 -4.40 16.25
C LEU A 123 -7.03 -4.56 14.72
N LEU A 124 -8.19 -4.81 14.10
CA LEU A 124 -8.33 -4.85 12.64
C LEU A 124 -8.00 -3.49 12.02
N VAL A 125 -8.63 -2.42 12.52
CA VAL A 125 -8.40 -1.06 11.97
C VAL A 125 -6.95 -0.63 12.17
N LEU A 126 -6.33 -0.95 13.31
CA LEU A 126 -4.92 -0.66 13.54
C LEU A 126 -4.01 -1.38 12.54
N ALA A 127 -4.22 -2.69 12.32
CA ALA A 127 -3.44 -3.47 11.36
C ALA A 127 -3.47 -2.78 10.00
N ILE A 128 -4.68 -2.52 9.48
CA ILE A 128 -4.86 -1.91 8.16
C ILE A 128 -4.25 -0.51 8.09
N THR A 129 -4.36 0.30 9.14
CA THR A 129 -3.69 1.60 9.19
C THR A 129 -2.16 1.47 9.10
N LEU A 130 -1.56 0.42 9.65
CA LEU A 130 -0.12 0.20 9.50
C LEU A 130 0.24 -0.19 8.06
N HIS A 131 -0.63 -0.88 7.34
CA HIS A 131 -0.44 -1.28 5.93
C HIS A 131 -0.54 -0.12 4.94
N ASN A 132 -1.44 0.80 5.22
CA ASN A 132 -1.61 1.99 4.40
C ASN A 132 -0.44 2.99 4.55
N PHE A 133 0.39 2.86 5.60
CA PHE A 133 1.55 3.73 5.79
C PHE A 133 2.64 3.53 4.73
N PRO A 134 3.15 2.30 4.46
CA PRO A 134 4.05 2.03 3.34
C PRO A 134 3.54 2.50 1.97
N GLU A 135 2.24 2.36 1.70
CA GLU A 135 1.63 2.77 0.44
C GLU A 135 1.67 4.29 0.25
N GLY A 136 1.22 5.04 1.26
CA GLY A 136 1.34 6.49 1.25
C GLY A 136 2.79 6.95 1.13
N LEU A 137 3.71 6.31 1.87
CA LEU A 137 5.14 6.59 1.80
C LEU A 137 5.70 6.36 0.39
N ALA A 138 5.34 5.25 -0.27
CA ALA A 138 5.77 4.91 -1.62
C ALA A 138 5.36 5.99 -2.64
N VAL A 139 4.09 6.40 -2.63
CA VAL A 139 3.60 7.51 -3.48
C VAL A 139 4.34 8.81 -3.16
N GLY A 140 4.52 9.12 -1.88
CA GLY A 140 5.26 10.30 -1.43
C GLY A 140 6.69 10.36 -1.95
N VAL A 141 7.43 9.26 -1.80
CA VAL A 141 8.82 9.17 -2.26
C VAL A 141 8.91 9.28 -3.79
N ALA A 142 7.98 8.68 -4.54
CA ALA A 142 7.95 8.79 -5.99
C ALA A 142 7.76 10.24 -6.46
N PHE A 143 6.77 10.97 -5.93
CA PHE A 143 6.58 12.39 -6.27
C PHE A 143 7.70 13.29 -5.75
N GLY A 144 8.26 12.99 -4.57
CA GLY A 144 9.45 13.66 -4.07
C GLY A 144 10.64 13.49 -5.01
N ALA A 145 10.85 12.30 -5.55
CA ALA A 145 11.95 11.97 -6.46
C ALA A 145 11.84 12.76 -7.78
N VAL A 146 10.63 12.88 -8.33
CA VAL A 146 10.32 13.74 -9.48
C VAL A 146 10.66 15.20 -9.16
N GLY A 147 10.20 15.68 -8.00
CA GLY A 147 10.46 17.02 -7.51
C GLY A 147 11.94 17.36 -7.31
N ALA A 148 12.74 16.36 -6.94
CA ALA A 148 14.17 16.47 -6.75
C ALA A 148 14.97 16.49 -8.08
N GLY A 149 14.29 16.31 -9.22
CA GLY A 149 14.89 16.32 -10.56
C GLY A 149 15.77 15.11 -10.84
N LEU A 150 15.40 13.94 -10.34
CA LEU A 150 16.20 12.72 -10.52
C LEU A 150 15.97 12.12 -11.91
N PRO A 151 17.03 11.73 -12.64
CA PRO A 151 16.89 11.23 -14.00
C PRO A 151 15.98 10.00 -14.15
N SER A 152 16.00 9.10 -13.16
CA SER A 152 15.23 7.86 -13.13
C SER A 152 13.79 8.03 -12.60
N ALA A 153 13.39 9.24 -12.19
CA ALA A 153 12.07 9.50 -11.64
C ALA A 153 11.24 10.37 -12.59
N THR A 154 10.24 9.76 -13.22
CA THR A 154 9.33 10.46 -14.13
C THR A 154 8.00 10.81 -13.43
N LEU A 155 7.41 11.94 -13.79
CA LEU A 155 6.06 12.30 -13.31
C LEU A 155 5.03 11.23 -13.72
N ALA A 156 5.22 10.64 -14.90
CA ALA A 156 4.33 9.64 -15.44
C ALA A 156 4.40 8.33 -14.62
N GLY A 157 5.59 7.90 -14.21
CA GLY A 157 5.80 6.78 -13.30
C GLY A 157 5.25 7.03 -11.89
N ALA A 158 5.43 8.24 -11.34
CA ALA A 158 4.82 8.59 -10.06
C ALA A 158 3.28 8.56 -10.11
N ILE A 159 2.68 9.02 -11.21
CA ILE A 159 1.24 8.91 -11.46
C ILE A 159 0.82 7.44 -11.65
N ALA A 160 1.59 6.65 -12.40
CA ALA A 160 1.31 5.23 -12.62
C ALA A 160 1.30 4.46 -11.29
N LEU A 161 2.27 4.72 -10.41
CA LEU A 161 2.28 4.16 -9.05
C LEU A 161 1.06 4.59 -8.24
N ALA A 162 0.72 5.89 -8.21
CA ALA A 162 -0.45 6.37 -7.48
C ALA A 162 -1.76 5.78 -8.01
N VAL A 163 -1.88 5.60 -9.34
CA VAL A 163 -3.03 4.93 -9.95
C VAL A 163 -3.05 3.44 -9.59
N GLY A 164 -1.91 2.75 -9.63
CA GLY A 164 -1.78 1.36 -9.20
C GLY A 164 -2.26 1.16 -7.77
N ILE A 165 -1.70 1.94 -6.84
CA ILE A 165 -2.13 1.93 -5.42
C ILE A 165 -3.61 2.29 -5.32
N GLY A 166 -4.09 3.36 -5.96
CA GLY A 166 -5.52 3.70 -5.91
C GLY A 166 -6.45 2.58 -6.39
N ILE A 167 -6.09 1.84 -7.44
CA ILE A 167 -6.91 0.73 -7.95
C ILE A 167 -6.97 -0.42 -6.94
N GLN A 168 -5.89 -0.72 -6.22
CA GLN A 168 -5.85 -1.80 -5.22
C GLN A 168 -6.47 -1.41 -3.86
N ASN A 169 -6.42 -0.12 -3.50
CA ASN A 169 -7.07 0.41 -2.30
C ASN A 169 -8.59 0.21 -2.29
N PHE A 170 -9.23 0.16 -3.46
CA PHE A 170 -10.67 -0.11 -3.55
C PHE A 170 -11.02 -1.53 -3.04
N PRO A 171 -10.40 -2.62 -3.58
CA PRO A 171 -10.40 -3.94 -2.95
C PRO A 171 -10.18 -3.92 -1.45
N GLU A 172 -9.15 -3.25 -0.98
CA GLU A 172 -8.78 -3.22 0.43
C GLU A 172 -9.89 -2.57 1.28
N GLY A 173 -10.32 -1.34 0.95
CA GLY A 173 -11.39 -0.65 1.67
C GLY A 173 -12.71 -1.45 1.71
N THR A 174 -12.98 -2.22 0.66
CA THR A 174 -14.10 -3.18 0.63
C THR A 174 -13.88 -4.33 1.63
N ALA A 175 -12.68 -4.90 1.64
CA ALA A 175 -12.26 -5.98 2.54
C ALA A 175 -12.19 -5.56 4.02
N VAL A 176 -12.05 -4.27 4.32
CA VAL A 176 -12.19 -3.75 5.70
C VAL A 176 -13.66 -3.64 6.10
N SER A 177 -14.43 -2.92 5.30
CA SER A 177 -15.77 -2.45 5.71
C SER A 177 -16.83 -3.54 5.66
N VAL A 178 -16.77 -4.46 4.69
CA VAL A 178 -17.76 -5.52 4.52
C VAL A 178 -17.72 -6.54 5.66
N PRO A 179 -16.56 -7.06 6.09
CA PRO A 179 -16.49 -7.94 7.26
C PRO A 179 -17.00 -7.26 8.54
N LEU A 180 -16.65 -6.00 8.77
CA LEU A 180 -17.16 -5.23 9.92
C LEU A 180 -18.70 -5.13 9.89
N ARG A 181 -19.28 -4.93 8.71
CA ARG A 181 -20.74 -4.95 8.54
C ARG A 181 -21.34 -6.33 8.86
N ARG A 182 -20.68 -7.42 8.47
CA ARG A 182 -21.10 -8.80 8.78
C ARG A 182 -21.00 -9.14 10.26
N GLU A 183 -20.08 -8.51 10.98
CA GLU A 183 -19.95 -8.61 12.43
C GLU A 183 -21.01 -7.80 13.20
N GLY A 184 -21.93 -7.12 12.49
CA GLY A 184 -23.10 -6.47 13.09
C GLY A 184 -22.96 -4.95 13.27
N LEU A 185 -21.86 -4.34 12.84
CA LEU A 185 -21.73 -2.87 12.86
C LEU A 185 -22.72 -2.23 11.89
N SER A 186 -23.15 -0.99 12.16
CA SER A 186 -23.98 -0.23 11.22
C SER A 186 -23.22 0.05 9.93
N ARG A 187 -23.94 0.25 8.81
CA ARG A 187 -23.32 0.59 7.51
C ARG A 187 -22.40 1.81 7.63
N PHE A 188 -22.90 2.86 8.29
CA PHE A 188 -22.15 4.10 8.51
C PHE A 188 -20.88 3.87 9.34
N LYS A 189 -20.97 3.10 10.44
CA LYS A 189 -19.78 2.80 11.27
C LYS A 189 -18.76 1.95 10.51
N SER A 190 -19.22 0.99 9.72
CA SER A 190 -18.36 0.12 8.90
C SER A 190 -17.65 0.90 7.80
N PHE A 191 -18.36 1.80 7.13
CA PHE A 191 -17.78 2.75 6.17
C PHE A 191 -16.75 3.66 6.85
N TRP A 192 -17.11 4.25 8.00
CA TRP A 192 -16.25 5.21 8.70
C TRP A 192 -14.94 4.57 9.13
N LEU A 193 -14.99 3.36 9.69
CA LEU A 193 -13.79 2.61 10.07
C LEU A 193 -13.00 2.15 8.83
N GLY A 194 -13.68 1.75 7.75
CA GLY A 194 -13.04 1.38 6.49
C GLY A 194 -12.23 2.53 5.89
N GLN A 195 -12.84 3.70 5.69
CA GLN A 195 -12.12 4.83 5.09
C GLN A 195 -11.05 5.41 6.02
N LEU A 196 -11.30 5.42 7.35
CA LEU A 196 -10.32 5.94 8.30
C LEU A 196 -9.06 5.08 8.36
N SER A 197 -9.14 3.81 7.97
CA SER A 197 -7.97 2.94 7.93
C SER A 197 -6.90 3.45 6.93
N GLY A 198 -7.32 4.06 5.80
CA GLY A 198 -6.44 4.66 4.79
C GLY A 198 -6.12 6.15 5.00
N VAL A 199 -6.62 6.80 6.06
CA VAL A 199 -6.36 8.24 6.28
C VAL A 199 -4.88 8.56 6.57
N VAL A 200 -4.09 7.53 6.85
CA VAL A 200 -2.65 7.65 7.04
C VAL A 200 -1.89 7.90 5.73
N GLU A 201 -2.44 7.50 4.58
CA GLU A 201 -1.74 7.59 3.30
C GLU A 201 -1.39 9.04 2.95
N PRO A 202 -2.29 10.05 3.08
CA PRO A 202 -1.95 11.45 2.89
C PRO A 202 -0.81 11.96 3.78
N VAL A 203 -0.80 11.53 5.04
CA VAL A 203 0.24 11.92 6.00
C VAL A 203 1.58 11.30 5.60
N ALA A 204 1.58 10.00 5.32
CA ALA A 204 2.77 9.27 4.90
C ALA A 204 3.30 9.77 3.55
N GLY A 205 2.42 10.16 2.62
CA GLY A 205 2.80 10.75 1.32
C GLY A 205 3.52 12.08 1.44
N VAL A 206 3.03 12.98 2.27
CA VAL A 206 3.72 14.26 2.53
C VAL A 206 5.05 14.01 3.23
N LEU A 207 5.11 13.11 4.21
CA LEU A 207 6.36 12.75 4.90
C LEU A 207 7.37 12.12 3.93
N GLY A 208 6.92 11.23 3.04
CA GLY A 208 7.76 10.61 2.02
C GLY A 208 8.34 11.64 1.07
N ALA A 209 7.51 12.54 0.53
CA ALA A 209 7.96 13.61 -0.35
C ALA A 209 8.95 14.56 0.35
N ALA A 210 8.68 14.92 1.60
CA ALA A 210 9.59 15.75 2.40
C ALA A 210 10.93 15.05 2.64
N ALA A 211 10.93 13.76 2.98
CA ALA A 211 12.14 12.98 3.21
C ALA A 211 13.07 12.99 1.99
N VAL A 212 12.50 12.97 0.78
CA VAL A 212 13.28 13.07 -0.46
C VAL A 212 14.01 14.40 -0.61
N ILE A 213 13.35 15.50 -0.27
CA ILE A 213 13.91 16.85 -0.41
C ILE A 213 15.16 17.01 0.46
N PHE A 214 15.18 16.40 1.65
CA PHE A 214 16.30 16.53 2.59
C PHE A 214 17.42 15.49 2.40
N ALA A 215 17.20 14.40 1.65
CA ALA A 215 18.12 13.26 1.65
C ALA A 215 18.29 12.53 0.30
N LYS A 216 18.68 13.24 -0.76
CA LYS A 216 18.94 12.65 -2.09
C LYS A 216 19.82 11.39 -2.08
N PRO A 217 20.94 11.31 -1.31
CA PRO A 217 21.76 10.09 -1.26
C PRO A 217 21.06 8.90 -0.62
N LEU A 218 20.05 9.13 0.24
CA LEU A 218 19.30 8.08 0.93
C LEU A 218 18.12 7.55 0.10
N LEU A 219 17.84 8.12 -1.07
CA LEU A 219 16.67 7.74 -1.86
C LEU A 219 16.61 6.29 -2.30
N PRO A 220 17.69 5.67 -2.78
CA PRO A 220 17.67 4.24 -3.09
C PRO A 220 17.30 3.39 -1.87
N TYR A 221 17.74 3.79 -0.68
CA TYR A 221 17.39 3.12 0.57
C TYR A 221 15.92 3.37 0.92
N ALA A 222 15.40 4.58 0.74
CA ALA A 222 14.01 4.93 1.05
C ALA A 222 13.00 4.24 0.12
N LEU A 223 13.25 4.21 -1.19
CA LEU A 223 12.41 3.51 -2.17
C LEU A 223 12.37 2.00 -1.88
N SER A 224 13.55 1.40 -1.69
CA SER A 224 13.63 -0.02 -1.38
C SER A 224 13.10 -0.36 0.02
N PHE A 225 13.22 0.54 1.00
CA PHE A 225 12.54 0.40 2.30
C PHE A 225 11.03 0.31 2.14
N ALA A 226 10.42 1.20 1.35
CA ALA A 226 8.98 1.14 1.07
C ALA A 226 8.61 -0.17 0.37
N ALA A 227 9.42 -0.63 -0.58
CA ALA A 227 9.21 -1.92 -1.26
C ALA A 227 9.31 -3.12 -0.31
N GLY A 228 10.30 -3.13 0.59
CA GLY A 228 10.48 -4.20 1.58
C GLY A 228 9.35 -4.27 2.57
N ALA A 229 8.89 -3.11 3.06
CA ALA A 229 7.71 -3.01 3.91
C ALA A 229 6.46 -3.52 3.18
N MET A 230 6.23 -3.10 1.93
CA MET A 230 5.07 -3.54 1.15
C MET A 230 5.07 -5.05 0.86
N ILE A 231 6.22 -5.64 0.48
CA ILE A 231 6.33 -7.09 0.28
C ILE A 231 6.09 -7.87 1.57
N PHE A 232 6.56 -7.37 2.71
CA PHE A 232 6.32 -7.98 4.01
C PHE A 232 4.81 -8.12 4.28
N VAL A 233 4.05 -7.03 4.13
CA VAL A 233 2.58 -7.02 4.29
C VAL A 233 1.88 -7.97 3.33
N VAL A 234 2.28 -7.98 2.06
CA VAL A 234 1.64 -8.84 1.06
C VAL A 234 1.80 -10.32 1.42
N VAL A 235 3.01 -10.72 1.82
CA VAL A 235 3.33 -12.12 2.10
C VAL A 235 2.76 -12.57 3.44
N GLU A 236 2.83 -11.74 4.48
CA GLU A 236 2.34 -12.10 5.81
C GLU A 236 0.82 -12.07 5.90
N GLU A 237 0.16 -11.17 5.16
CA GLU A 237 -1.27 -10.92 5.36
C GLU A 237 -2.12 -11.09 4.12
N VAL A 238 -1.85 -10.32 3.06
CA VAL A 238 -2.79 -10.18 1.93
C VAL A 238 -2.94 -11.52 1.20
N ILE A 239 -1.84 -12.22 0.93
CA ILE A 239 -1.87 -13.55 0.31
C ILE A 239 -2.57 -14.55 1.23
N PRO A 240 -2.16 -14.77 2.50
CA PRO A 240 -2.83 -15.71 3.39
C PRO A 240 -4.33 -15.45 3.56
N GLU A 241 -4.73 -14.19 3.70
CA GLU A 241 -6.14 -13.84 3.90
C GLU A 241 -6.96 -14.09 2.64
N SER A 242 -6.44 -13.75 1.45
CA SER A 242 -7.12 -14.01 0.18
C SER A 242 -7.43 -15.49 -0.06
N GLN A 243 -6.66 -16.40 0.54
CA GLN A 243 -6.80 -17.85 0.33
C GLN A 243 -7.63 -18.54 1.41
N ARG A 244 -8.09 -17.81 2.44
CA ARG A 244 -8.65 -18.41 3.65
C ARG A 244 -10.03 -19.03 3.49
N SER A 245 -10.84 -18.54 2.54
CA SER A 245 -12.17 -19.13 2.28
C SER A 245 -12.13 -20.27 1.26
N HIS A 246 -10.97 -20.91 1.06
CA HIS A 246 -10.74 -22.00 0.10
C HIS A 246 -10.97 -21.61 -1.37
N ASN A 247 -10.87 -20.33 -1.72
CA ASN A 247 -10.95 -19.84 -3.11
C ASN A 247 -9.57 -19.56 -3.71
N THR A 248 -8.59 -20.43 -3.45
CA THR A 248 -7.18 -20.25 -3.81
C THR A 248 -6.97 -19.95 -5.29
N ASP A 249 -7.68 -20.67 -6.19
CA ASP A 249 -7.56 -20.46 -7.64
C ASP A 249 -8.00 -19.04 -8.03
N LEU A 250 -9.09 -18.54 -7.45
CA LEU A 250 -9.60 -17.21 -7.76
C LEU A 250 -8.69 -16.12 -7.20
N ALA A 251 -8.20 -16.28 -5.97
CA ALA A 251 -7.23 -15.36 -5.37
C ALA A 251 -5.95 -15.30 -6.23
N THR A 252 -5.44 -16.45 -6.66
CA THR A 252 -4.24 -16.56 -7.50
C THR A 252 -4.45 -15.89 -8.87
N MET A 253 -5.59 -16.16 -9.53
CA MET A 253 -5.92 -15.47 -10.78
C MET A 253 -6.09 -13.97 -10.59
N GLY A 254 -6.67 -13.55 -9.46
CA GLY A 254 -6.72 -12.15 -9.03
C GLY A 254 -5.31 -11.56 -8.98
N SER A 255 -4.37 -12.21 -8.28
CA SER A 255 -2.98 -11.76 -8.18
C SER A 255 -2.28 -11.67 -9.53
N MET A 256 -2.47 -12.63 -10.42
CA MET A 256 -1.92 -12.56 -11.77
C MET A 256 -2.45 -11.36 -12.55
N ILE A 257 -3.76 -11.09 -12.45
CA ILE A 257 -4.39 -9.95 -13.12
C ILE A 257 -3.89 -8.63 -12.52
N GLY A 258 -3.88 -8.48 -11.20
CA GLY A 258 -3.39 -7.29 -10.51
C GLY A 258 -1.94 -6.99 -10.82
N PHE A 259 -1.09 -8.02 -10.79
CA PHE A 259 0.31 -7.93 -11.16
C PHE A 259 0.47 -7.46 -12.62
N THR A 260 -0.28 -8.05 -13.54
CA THR A 260 -0.23 -7.68 -14.97
C THR A 260 -0.70 -6.25 -15.20
N VAL A 261 -1.79 -5.83 -14.54
CA VAL A 261 -2.30 -4.46 -14.62
C VAL A 261 -1.25 -3.47 -14.15
N MET A 262 -0.64 -3.72 -12.99
CA MET A 262 0.38 -2.83 -12.46
C MET A 262 1.67 -2.82 -13.32
N MET A 263 2.10 -3.99 -13.80
CA MET A 263 3.21 -4.08 -14.74
C MET A 263 2.94 -3.28 -16.02
N VAL A 264 1.73 -3.35 -16.58
CA VAL A 264 1.36 -2.55 -17.76
C VAL A 264 1.30 -1.06 -17.43
N LEU A 265 0.77 -0.68 -16.26
CA LEU A 265 0.75 0.71 -15.82
C LEU A 265 2.17 1.29 -15.74
N ASP A 266 3.10 0.54 -15.17
CA ASP A 266 4.49 0.98 -15.03
C ASP A 266 5.25 0.93 -16.35
N VAL A 267 5.24 -0.19 -17.08
CA VAL A 267 6.05 -0.32 -18.31
C VAL A 267 5.52 0.54 -19.46
N ALA A 268 4.21 0.79 -19.55
CA ALA A 268 3.64 1.58 -20.63
C ALA A 268 3.63 3.10 -20.35
N PHE A 269 3.66 3.51 -19.07
CA PHE A 269 3.50 4.90 -18.68
C PHE A 269 4.56 5.43 -17.70
N GLY A 270 5.48 4.59 -17.21
CA GLY A 270 6.53 4.90 -16.24
C GLY A 270 7.84 5.35 -16.83
#